data_AF-A0A9D3UQ04-F1
#
_entry.id   AF-A0A9D3UQ04-F1
#
_cell.length_a   1.000
_cell.length_b   1.000
_cell.length_c   1.000
_cell.angle_alpha   90.00
_cell.angle_beta   90.00
_cell.angle_gamma   90.00
#
_symmetry.space_group_name_H-M   'P 1'
#
loop_
_entity.id
_entity.type
_entity.pdbx_description
1 polymer ?
#
loop_
_entity_poly.entity_id
_entity_poly.type
_entity_poly.pdbx_seq_one_letter_code
_entity_poly.pdbx_strand_id
1 'polypeptide(L)'
;MANSAKKMNMEESKYRTIAIVATTPFIIIGGICIGWKYVSRAWNNKKTDHRRQQKIPRSISMAAIHGGKLAVDRLVDYGKQQPTTQSGDDVERLKTLLENEQPHYKELQQVLGRLEMNRREDEAIKILKKAMKKKKAQMKPNSNEANDIGFLLAEMYIYKGDVQKALKCLAKVKASDPRLSLYKAIISMMDQKEQEAIQHWETFKEIQNQTIPPSFNEEEFTEFKNAVYLLKQDIDAAATQLKKQ
;
A
#
# COMPACT_ATOMS: atom_id res chain seq x y z
N MET A 1 45.06 18.58 45.78
CA MET A 1 45.33 17.12 45.72
C MET A 1 44.04 16.43 46.17
N ALA A 2 43.26 15.85 45.25
CA ALA A 2 43.24 14.40 44.95
C ALA A 2 42.96 13.54 46.20
N ASN A 3 42.11 12.53 46.24
CA ASN A 3 41.03 11.99 45.41
C ASN A 3 40.46 10.82 46.23
N SER A 4 39.20 10.43 45.97
CA SER A 4 38.72 9.03 46.03
C SER A 4 38.59 8.30 47.38
N ALA A 5 37.34 7.98 47.76
CA ALA A 5 36.90 6.58 47.87
C ALA A 5 35.37 6.46 47.86
N LYS A 6 34.86 6.12 46.68
CA LYS A 6 33.55 5.52 46.37
C LYS A 6 32.87 4.76 47.52
N LYS A 7 31.61 5.10 47.78
CA LYS A 7 30.58 4.10 48.08
C LYS A 7 29.19 4.59 47.62
N MET A 8 28.77 4.00 46.50
CA MET A 8 27.42 3.58 46.13
C MET A 8 26.26 4.51 46.49
N ASN A 9 25.71 5.18 45.48
CA ASN A 9 24.27 5.23 45.17
C ASN A 9 24.04 6.25 44.04
N MET A 10 23.96 5.76 42.81
CA MET A 10 23.28 6.40 41.68
C MET A 10 23.31 5.32 40.60
N GLU A 11 22.14 4.80 40.25
CA GLU A 11 21.48 5.12 38.99
C GLU A 11 22.36 4.82 37.78
N GLU A 12 21.76 4.16 36.79
CA GLU A 12 22.40 3.64 35.59
C GLU A 12 23.10 2.29 35.75
N SER A 13 22.31 1.23 35.60
CA SER A 13 22.80 0.17 34.72
C SER A 13 21.66 -0.53 34.00
N LYS A 14 21.64 -0.24 32.69
CA LYS A 14 21.25 -1.14 31.61
C LYS A 14 19.74 -1.29 31.37
N TYR A 15 19.16 -0.19 30.88
CA TYR A 15 18.23 -0.26 29.75
C TYR A 15 18.80 -1.27 28.74
N ARG A 16 18.10 -2.40 28.64
CA ARG A 16 18.32 -3.38 27.59
C ARG A 16 18.34 -2.63 26.27
N THR A 17 19.47 -2.76 25.59
CA THR A 17 19.69 -2.54 24.17
C THR A 17 18.42 -2.84 23.39
N ILE A 18 17.61 -1.79 23.16
CA ILE A 18 16.61 -1.82 22.10
C ILE A 18 17.46 -1.75 20.85
N ALA A 19 17.72 -2.92 20.26
CA ALA A 19 18.20 -3.00 18.90
C ALA A 19 17.13 -2.32 18.05
N ILE A 20 17.36 -1.04 17.77
CA ILE A 20 16.67 -0.29 16.72
C ILE A 20 17.04 -1.03 15.44
N VAL A 21 16.24 -2.05 15.10
CA VAL A 21 16.14 -2.49 13.72
C VAL A 21 15.80 -1.22 12.97
N ALA A 22 16.70 -0.79 12.09
CA ALA A 22 16.51 0.34 11.20
C ALA A 22 15.35 0.03 10.23
N THR A 23 14.13 -0.06 10.75
CA THR A 23 12.94 0.20 9.97
C THR A 23 13.00 1.68 9.70
N THR A 24 13.48 2.02 8.51
CA THR A 24 13.39 3.36 7.94
C THR A 24 12.04 3.95 8.34
N PRO A 25 12.00 5.07 9.08
CA PRO A 25 10.75 5.70 9.40
C PRO A 25 10.14 6.13 8.07
N PHE A 26 9.10 5.44 7.65
CA PHE A 26 8.26 5.91 6.56
C PHE A 26 7.55 7.15 7.09
N ILE A 27 8.19 8.31 6.92
CA ILE A 27 7.58 9.62 7.11
C ILE A 27 6.52 9.75 6.01
N ILE A 28 5.34 9.20 6.26
CA ILE A 28 4.11 9.48 5.50
C ILE A 28 3.38 10.59 6.27
N ILE A 29 4.10 11.66 6.63
CA ILE A 29 3.48 12.84 7.23
C ILE A 29 3.02 13.73 6.07
N GLY A 30 1.71 13.81 5.83
CA GLY A 30 1.08 14.76 4.89
C GLY A 30 0.99 14.37 3.41
N GLY A 31 1.35 13.13 3.04
CA GLY A 31 1.43 12.71 1.63
C GLY A 31 0.08 12.54 0.91
N ILE A 32 -1.01 12.36 1.65
CA ILE A 32 -2.35 12.06 1.10
C ILE A 32 -2.97 13.32 0.50
N CYS A 33 -2.84 14.47 1.16
CA CYS A 33 -3.38 15.76 0.69
C CYS A 33 -2.79 16.21 -0.65
N ILE A 34 -1.48 15.99 -0.85
CA ILE A 34 -0.83 16.36 -2.12
C ILE A 34 -1.27 15.39 -3.22
N GLY A 35 -1.23 14.08 -2.97
CA GLY A 35 -1.66 13.07 -3.95
C GLY A 35 -3.11 13.26 -4.39
N TRP A 36 -3.99 13.56 -3.44
CA TRP A 36 -5.40 13.83 -3.69
C TRP A 36 -5.62 15.08 -4.53
N LYS A 37 -4.95 16.21 -4.23
CA LYS A 37 -5.07 17.43 -5.06
C LYS A 37 -4.69 17.18 -6.53
N TYR A 38 -3.66 16.36 -6.79
CA TYR A 38 -3.29 15.99 -8.16
C TYR A 38 -4.31 15.06 -8.82
N VAL A 39 -4.78 14.02 -8.13
CA VAL A 39 -5.79 13.09 -8.67
C VAL A 39 -7.13 13.78 -8.88
N SER A 40 -7.60 14.56 -7.91
CA SER A 40 -8.83 15.37 -7.99
C SER A 40 -8.77 16.37 -9.14
N ARG A 41 -7.63 17.04 -9.37
CA ARG A 41 -7.43 17.92 -10.54
C ARG A 41 -7.46 17.16 -11.86
N ALA A 42 -6.79 16.01 -11.94
CA ALA A 42 -6.84 15.14 -13.12
C ALA A 42 -8.28 14.64 -13.38
N TRP A 43 -9.07 14.43 -12.32
CA TRP A 43 -10.47 14.00 -12.41
C TRP A 43 -11.42 15.12 -12.79
N ASN A 44 -11.24 16.32 -12.26
CA ASN A 44 -12.06 17.48 -12.61
C ASN A 44 -11.84 17.91 -14.07
N ASN A 45 -10.60 17.80 -14.57
CA ASN A 45 -10.29 18.04 -15.98
C ASN A 45 -10.89 17.00 -16.94
N LYS A 46 -11.37 15.84 -16.43
CA LYS A 46 -12.09 14.85 -17.25
C LYS A 46 -13.56 15.19 -17.49
N LYS A 47 -14.18 16.01 -16.61
CA LYS A 47 -15.59 16.39 -16.77
C LYS A 47 -15.82 17.26 -18.02
N THR A 48 -14.76 17.87 -18.56
CA THR A 48 -14.80 18.79 -19.70
C THR A 48 -14.37 18.18 -21.04
N ASP A 49 -13.79 16.97 -21.07
CA ASP A 49 -13.32 16.32 -22.30
C ASP A 49 -13.91 14.91 -22.49
N HIS A 50 -15.03 14.83 -23.22
CA HIS A 50 -15.72 13.58 -23.52
C HIS A 50 -14.93 12.61 -24.41
N ARG A 51 -13.80 13.03 -25.03
CA ARG A 51 -12.99 12.17 -25.93
C ARG A 51 -11.87 11.41 -25.21
N ARG A 52 -11.59 11.71 -23.94
CA ARG A 52 -10.56 11.05 -23.10
C ARG A 52 -11.14 10.36 -21.87
N GLN A 53 -12.22 9.59 -22.02
CA GLN A 53 -12.71 8.68 -20.98
C GLN A 53 -11.77 7.48 -20.72
N GLN A 54 -10.44 7.65 -20.79
CA GLN A 54 -9.54 6.62 -20.29
C GLN A 54 -9.68 6.57 -18.77
N LYS A 55 -10.39 5.58 -18.23
CA LYS A 55 -10.58 5.36 -16.78
C LYS A 55 -9.24 5.47 -16.06
N ILE A 56 -9.18 6.19 -14.94
CA ILE A 56 -7.94 6.30 -14.17
C ILE A 56 -7.61 4.87 -13.72
N PRO A 57 -6.38 4.37 -13.92
CA PRO A 57 -6.01 3.05 -13.40
C PRO A 57 -6.19 3.00 -11.89
N ARG A 58 -6.65 1.86 -11.38
CA ARG A 58 -6.94 1.69 -9.95
C ARG A 58 -5.69 1.84 -9.11
N SER A 59 -4.55 1.49 -9.68
CA SER A 59 -3.24 1.70 -9.09
C SER A 59 -2.94 3.19 -8.82
N ILE A 60 -3.40 4.14 -9.64
CA ILE A 60 -3.21 5.57 -9.36
C ILE A 60 -4.01 5.98 -8.11
N SER A 61 -5.27 5.57 -8.00
CA SER A 61 -6.10 5.83 -6.82
C SER A 61 -5.50 5.20 -5.56
N MET A 62 -5.03 3.96 -5.64
CA MET A 62 -4.37 3.28 -4.52
C MET A 62 -3.06 3.96 -4.12
N ALA A 63 -2.30 4.50 -5.08
CA ALA A 63 -1.08 5.25 -4.75
C ALA A 63 -1.39 6.63 -4.15
N ALA A 64 -2.50 7.27 -4.54
CA ALA A 64 -2.95 8.49 -3.89
C ALA A 64 -3.36 8.24 -2.43
N ILE A 65 -3.99 7.09 -2.14
CA ILE A 65 -4.30 6.63 -0.78
C ILE A 65 -3.01 6.40 0.03
N HIS A 66 -1.98 5.80 -0.58
CA HIS A 66 -0.67 5.68 0.04
C HIS A 66 0.08 7.03 0.16
N GLY A 67 -0.24 8.00 -0.70
CA GLY A 67 0.32 9.34 -0.74
C GLY A 67 1.73 9.46 -1.33
N GLY A 68 2.25 10.70 -1.33
CA GLY A 68 3.66 11.02 -1.56
C GLY A 68 4.19 10.71 -2.98
N LYS A 69 5.46 10.26 -3.06
CA LYS A 69 6.17 10.00 -4.34
C LYS A 69 5.55 8.86 -5.14
N LEU A 70 4.91 7.87 -4.49
CA LEU A 70 4.32 6.73 -5.19
C LEU A 70 3.17 7.17 -6.12
N ALA A 71 2.33 8.10 -5.66
CA ALA A 71 1.25 8.68 -6.46
C ALA A 71 1.79 9.38 -7.72
N VAL A 72 2.86 10.17 -7.56
CA VAL A 72 3.52 10.88 -8.66
C VAL A 72 4.17 9.90 -9.64
N ASP A 73 4.91 8.90 -9.13
CA ASP A 73 5.56 7.88 -9.96
C ASP A 73 4.50 7.13 -10.81
N ARG A 74 3.34 6.77 -10.25
CA ARG A 74 2.26 6.10 -11.00
C ARG A 74 1.60 6.99 -12.05
N LEU A 75 1.44 8.29 -11.79
CA LEU A 75 0.94 9.24 -12.78
C LEU A 75 1.91 9.40 -13.96
N VAL A 76 3.22 9.47 -13.67
CA VAL A 76 4.27 9.54 -14.69
C VAL A 76 4.31 8.26 -15.52
N ASP A 77 4.27 7.09 -14.87
CA ASP A 77 4.24 5.80 -15.55
C ASP A 77 3.03 5.70 -16.48
N TYR A 78 1.85 6.08 -16.00
CA TYR A 78 0.64 6.11 -16.83
C TYR A 78 0.77 7.01 -18.06
N GLY A 79 1.35 8.21 -17.90
CA GLY A 79 1.58 9.13 -19.02
C GLY A 79 2.60 8.63 -20.05
N LYS A 80 3.46 7.67 -19.69
CA LYS A 80 4.48 7.07 -20.56
C LYS A 80 4.02 5.81 -21.28
N GLN A 81 2.89 5.20 -20.87
CA GLN A 81 2.47 3.93 -21.46
C GLN A 81 2.06 4.11 -22.93
N GLN A 82 2.85 3.53 -23.84
CA GLN A 82 2.39 3.22 -25.19
C GLN A 82 1.57 1.92 -25.18
N PRO A 83 0.54 1.75 -26.03
CA PRO A 83 -0.52 0.77 -25.80
C PRO A 83 -0.15 -0.72 -25.81
N THR A 84 1.06 -1.15 -26.17
CA THR A 84 1.29 -2.59 -26.46
C THR A 84 2.69 -3.16 -26.20
N THR A 85 3.74 -2.39 -25.92
CA THR A 85 5.13 -2.92 -25.97
C THR A 85 5.77 -3.27 -24.62
N GLN A 86 5.33 -2.74 -23.48
CA GLN A 86 6.05 -2.91 -22.20
C GLN A 86 5.54 -4.03 -21.29
N SER A 87 4.42 -4.66 -21.62
CA SER A 87 3.76 -5.57 -20.68
C SER A 87 4.53 -6.87 -20.46
N GLY A 88 5.09 -7.48 -21.52
CA GLY A 88 5.87 -8.73 -21.43
C GLY A 88 7.02 -8.62 -20.44
N ASP A 89 7.74 -7.49 -20.50
CA ASP A 89 8.89 -7.21 -19.66
C ASP A 89 8.54 -7.09 -18.17
N ASP A 90 7.39 -6.52 -17.82
CA ASP A 90 6.97 -6.35 -16.43
C ASP A 90 6.68 -7.69 -15.73
N VAL A 91 6.22 -8.71 -16.46
CA VAL A 91 6.01 -10.05 -15.90
C VAL A 91 7.32 -10.75 -15.61
N GLU A 92 8.27 -10.72 -16.54
CA GLU A 92 9.60 -11.28 -16.29
C GLU A 92 10.30 -10.52 -15.17
N ARG A 93 10.21 -9.18 -15.17
CA ARG A 93 10.75 -8.36 -14.09
C ARG A 93 10.14 -8.70 -12.73
N LEU A 94 8.82 -8.95 -12.64
CA LEU A 94 8.19 -9.38 -11.40
C LEU A 94 8.79 -10.71 -10.89
N LYS A 95 8.99 -11.68 -11.79
CA LYS A 95 9.60 -12.97 -11.43
C LYS A 95 11.03 -12.78 -10.93
N THR A 96 11.86 -12.06 -11.67
CA THR A 96 13.26 -11.78 -11.31
C THR A 96 13.35 -11.08 -9.96
N LEU A 97 12.52 -10.05 -9.72
CA LEU A 97 12.49 -9.37 -8.42
C LEU A 97 12.15 -10.33 -7.29
N LEU A 98 11.17 -11.23 -7.47
CA LEU A 98 10.75 -12.18 -6.44
C LEU A 98 11.76 -13.32 -6.19
N GLU A 99 12.72 -13.52 -7.08
CA GLU A 99 13.83 -14.46 -6.90
C GLU A 99 14.95 -13.89 -6.02
N ASN A 100 15.07 -12.56 -5.96
CA ASN A 100 15.99 -11.91 -5.03
C ASN A 100 15.63 -12.26 -3.59
N GLU A 101 16.66 -12.46 -2.77
CA GLU A 101 16.49 -12.79 -1.35
C GLU A 101 15.72 -11.67 -0.64
N GLN A 102 16.13 -10.42 -0.83
CA GLN A 102 15.44 -9.22 -0.32
C GLN A 102 14.95 -8.31 -1.45
N PRO A 103 13.75 -8.56 -2.01
CA PRO A 103 13.22 -7.68 -3.05
C PRO A 103 12.86 -6.30 -2.48
N HIS A 104 13.18 -5.25 -3.23
CA HIS A 104 12.72 -3.91 -2.90
C HIS A 104 11.19 -3.81 -3.09
N TYR A 105 10.46 -3.74 -1.96
CA TYR A 105 8.99 -3.66 -1.93
C TYR A 105 8.42 -2.59 -2.87
N LYS A 106 9.07 -1.42 -2.93
CA LYS A 106 8.65 -0.31 -3.79
C LYS A 106 8.69 -0.67 -5.28
N GLU A 107 9.73 -1.39 -5.72
CA GLU A 107 9.85 -1.82 -7.11
C GLU A 107 8.77 -2.85 -7.46
N LEU A 108 8.50 -3.78 -6.53
CA LEU A 108 7.40 -4.73 -6.69
C LEU A 108 6.05 -3.99 -6.83
N GLN A 109 5.77 -2.99 -6.00
CA GLN A 109 4.53 -2.20 -6.10
C GLN A 109 4.42 -1.38 -7.41
N GLN A 110 5.54 -0.94 -7.97
CA GLN A 110 5.56 -0.24 -9.25
C GLN A 110 5.26 -1.19 -10.41
N VAL A 111 5.94 -2.33 -10.46
CA VAL A 111 5.71 -3.38 -11.48
C VAL A 111 4.26 -3.87 -11.43
N LEU A 112 3.73 -4.13 -10.23
CA LEU A 112 2.33 -4.54 -10.05
C LEU A 112 1.34 -3.46 -10.48
N GLY A 113 1.64 -2.18 -10.22
CA GLY A 113 0.85 -1.06 -10.71
C GLY A 113 0.77 -1.05 -12.25
N ARG A 114 1.90 -1.22 -12.94
CA ARG A 114 1.91 -1.31 -14.41
C ARG A 114 1.21 -2.56 -14.94
N LEU A 115 1.31 -3.70 -14.25
CA LEU A 115 0.54 -4.89 -14.61
C LEU A 115 -0.97 -4.67 -14.45
N GLU A 116 -1.42 -3.95 -13.41
CA GLU A 116 -2.83 -3.54 -13.27
C GLU A 116 -3.28 -2.62 -14.40
N MET A 117 -2.48 -1.59 -14.73
CA MET A 117 -2.75 -0.69 -15.85
C MET A 117 -2.93 -1.45 -17.18
N ASN A 118 -2.21 -2.56 -17.35
CA ASN A 118 -2.28 -3.46 -18.51
C ASN A 118 -3.28 -4.63 -18.36
N ARG A 119 -4.16 -4.63 -17.36
CA ARG A 119 -5.18 -5.68 -17.13
C ARG A 119 -4.62 -7.10 -16.90
N ARG A 120 -3.42 -7.19 -16.31
CA ARG A 120 -2.74 -8.48 -16.03
C ARG A 120 -2.74 -8.84 -14.55
N GLU A 121 -3.79 -8.45 -13.84
CA GLU A 121 -3.91 -8.68 -12.40
C GLU A 121 -3.88 -10.18 -12.05
N ASP A 122 -4.53 -11.03 -12.85
CA ASP A 122 -4.56 -12.49 -12.61
C ASP A 122 -3.18 -13.15 -12.72
N GLU A 123 -2.37 -12.68 -13.67
CA GLU A 123 -1.02 -13.19 -13.87
C GLU A 123 -0.09 -12.75 -12.72
N ALA A 124 -0.19 -11.49 -12.32
CA ALA A 124 0.50 -10.97 -11.14
C ALA A 124 0.14 -11.78 -9.88
N ILE A 125 -1.16 -12.05 -9.64
CA ILE A 125 -1.63 -12.86 -8.51
C ILE A 125 -1.07 -14.28 -8.57
N LYS A 126 -1.03 -14.91 -9.75
CA LYS A 126 -0.47 -16.26 -9.94
C LYS A 126 1.01 -16.30 -9.56
N ILE A 127 1.79 -15.32 -10.02
CA ILE A 127 3.23 -15.21 -9.74
C ILE A 127 3.46 -14.98 -8.24
N LEU A 128 2.77 -14.03 -7.63
CA LEU A 128 2.89 -13.72 -6.19
C LEU A 128 2.52 -14.93 -5.31
N LYS A 129 1.47 -15.68 -5.65
CA LYS A 129 1.11 -16.92 -4.94
C LYS A 129 2.20 -17.98 -5.03
N LYS A 130 2.81 -18.15 -6.21
CA LYS A 130 3.92 -19.10 -6.41
C LYS A 130 5.12 -18.70 -5.56
N ALA A 131 5.48 -17.42 -5.57
CA ALA A 131 6.55 -16.89 -4.73
C ALA A 131 6.27 -17.09 -3.23
N MET A 132 5.05 -16.81 -2.77
CA MET A 132 4.66 -17.04 -1.37
C MET A 132 4.80 -18.51 -0.96
N LYS A 133 4.38 -19.46 -1.82
CA LYS A 133 4.51 -20.89 -1.56
C LYS A 133 5.99 -21.32 -1.49
N LYS A 134 6.82 -20.85 -2.44
CA LYS A 134 8.26 -21.13 -2.47
C LYS A 134 8.93 -20.63 -1.20
N LYS A 135 8.69 -19.38 -0.80
CA LYS A 135 9.27 -18.80 0.42
C LYS A 135 8.81 -19.52 1.69
N LYS A 136 7.53 -19.92 1.78
CA LYS A 136 7.03 -20.72 2.92
C LYS A 136 7.70 -22.09 3.06
N ALA A 137 8.08 -22.71 1.94
CA ALA A 137 8.81 -23.98 1.96
C ALA A 137 10.28 -23.80 2.36
N GLN A 138 10.84 -22.59 2.22
CA GLN A 138 12.26 -22.30 2.40
C GLN A 138 12.58 -21.54 3.69
N MET A 139 11.61 -20.84 4.31
CA MET A 139 11.84 -19.93 5.44
C MET A 139 11.09 -20.33 6.71
N LYS A 140 11.62 -19.88 7.87
CA LYS A 140 10.88 -19.88 9.15
C LYS A 140 9.60 -19.03 9.02
N PRO A 141 8.48 -19.45 9.64
CA PRO A 141 7.12 -18.93 9.36
C PRO A 141 6.83 -17.43 9.61
N ASN A 142 7.81 -16.56 9.89
CA ASN A 142 7.59 -15.17 10.32
C ASN A 142 8.59 -14.14 9.75
N SER A 143 9.20 -14.40 8.57
CA SER A 143 10.07 -13.41 7.91
C SER A 143 9.27 -12.20 7.43
N ASN A 144 9.89 -11.00 7.48
CA ASN A 144 9.24 -9.76 7.05
C ASN A 144 8.83 -9.80 5.56
N GLU A 145 9.54 -10.58 4.74
CA GLU A 145 9.22 -10.77 3.32
C GLU A 145 7.90 -11.52 3.07
N ALA A 146 7.50 -12.43 3.96
CA ALA A 146 6.21 -13.12 3.85
C ALA A 146 5.04 -12.15 4.06
N ASN A 147 5.23 -11.15 4.93
CA ASN A 147 4.27 -10.07 5.12
C ASN A 147 4.16 -9.21 3.87
N ASP A 148 5.29 -8.85 3.26
CA ASP A 148 5.33 -8.02 2.06
C ASP A 148 4.58 -8.67 0.89
N ILE A 149 4.81 -9.95 0.60
CA ILE A 149 4.03 -10.66 -0.43
C ILE A 149 2.54 -10.71 -0.06
N GLY A 150 2.21 -10.81 1.23
CA GLY A 150 0.83 -10.72 1.73
C GLY A 150 0.15 -9.39 1.38
N PHE A 151 0.83 -8.27 1.60
CA PHE A 151 0.34 -6.94 1.23
C PHE A 151 0.17 -6.78 -0.27
N LEU A 152 1.16 -7.21 -1.07
CA LEU A 152 1.08 -7.14 -2.53
C LEU A 152 -0.09 -7.97 -3.08
N LEU A 153 -0.33 -9.15 -2.52
CA LEU A 153 -1.50 -9.96 -2.87
C LEU A 153 -2.81 -9.26 -2.48
N ALA A 154 -2.87 -8.63 -1.31
CA ALA A 154 -4.05 -7.87 -0.90
C ALA A 154 -4.32 -6.69 -1.85
N GLU A 155 -3.28 -5.95 -2.26
CA GLU A 155 -3.37 -4.85 -3.23
C GLU A 155 -3.97 -5.32 -4.57
N MET A 156 -3.48 -6.45 -5.10
CA MET A 156 -4.01 -7.00 -6.35
C MET A 156 -5.46 -7.49 -6.22
N TYR A 157 -5.86 -8.05 -5.08
CA TYR A 157 -7.26 -8.42 -4.85
C TYR A 157 -8.17 -7.21 -4.67
N ILE A 158 -7.69 -6.14 -4.06
CA ILE A 158 -8.39 -4.85 -4.03
C ILE A 158 -8.61 -4.34 -5.46
N TYR A 159 -7.60 -4.38 -6.33
CA TYR A 159 -7.78 -4.00 -7.75
C TYR A 159 -8.83 -4.84 -8.46
N LYS A 160 -8.97 -6.13 -8.11
CA LYS A 160 -10.03 -7.00 -8.66
C LYS A 160 -11.40 -6.81 -8.00
N GLY A 161 -11.50 -6.05 -6.92
CA GLY A 161 -12.72 -5.93 -6.11
C GLY A 161 -13.00 -7.14 -5.20
N ASP A 162 -12.06 -8.06 -5.03
CA ASP A 162 -12.22 -9.24 -4.18
C ASP A 162 -11.72 -8.96 -2.75
N VAL A 163 -12.49 -8.14 -2.04
CA VAL A 163 -12.22 -7.70 -0.66
C VAL A 163 -12.03 -8.87 0.31
N GLN A 164 -12.76 -9.97 0.11
CA GLN A 164 -12.68 -11.15 0.98
C GLN A 164 -11.34 -11.89 0.80
N LYS A 165 -10.85 -12.04 -0.43
CA LYS A 165 -9.51 -12.60 -0.65
C LYS A 165 -8.43 -11.64 -0.17
N ALA A 166 -8.62 -10.32 -0.28
CA ALA A 166 -7.70 -9.33 0.28
C ALA A 166 -7.56 -9.50 1.80
N LEU A 167 -8.67 -9.59 2.55
CA LEU A 167 -8.66 -9.84 4.00
C LEU A 167 -7.95 -11.15 4.37
N LYS A 168 -8.17 -12.23 3.60
CA LYS A 168 -7.49 -13.52 3.81
C LYS A 168 -5.97 -13.44 3.63
N CYS A 169 -5.49 -12.54 2.77
CA CYS A 169 -4.05 -12.29 2.63
C CYS A 169 -3.51 -11.54 3.86
N LEU A 170 -4.24 -10.55 4.35
CA LEU A 170 -3.87 -9.71 5.50
C LEU A 170 -3.91 -10.45 6.84
N ALA A 171 -4.78 -11.45 6.99
CA ALA A 171 -4.86 -12.27 8.21
C ALA A 171 -3.56 -13.01 8.57
N LYS A 172 -2.62 -13.11 7.62
CA LYS A 172 -1.32 -13.78 7.78
C LYS A 172 -0.19 -12.80 8.08
N VAL A 173 -0.49 -11.50 8.18
CA VAL A 173 0.48 -10.42 8.38
C VAL A 173 0.56 -10.07 9.86
N LYS A 174 1.75 -9.66 10.32
CA LYS A 174 1.98 -9.19 11.69
C LYS A 174 1.07 -7.99 12.03
N ALA A 175 0.41 -8.05 13.19
CA ALA A 175 -0.51 -7.02 13.64
C ALA A 175 0.16 -5.65 13.89
N SER A 176 1.47 -5.62 14.14
CA SER A 176 2.23 -4.39 14.41
C SER A 176 2.60 -3.60 13.15
N ASP A 177 2.32 -4.11 11.94
CA ASP A 177 2.67 -3.42 10.71
C ASP A 177 1.64 -2.30 10.42
N PRO A 178 2.03 -1.02 10.34
CA PRO A 178 1.10 0.08 10.10
C PRO A 178 0.29 -0.07 8.82
N ARG A 179 0.86 -0.71 7.78
CA ARG A 179 0.16 -0.92 6.51
C ARG A 179 -1.10 -1.77 6.71
N LEU A 180 -1.11 -2.67 7.70
CA LEU A 180 -2.28 -3.51 7.97
C LEU A 180 -3.52 -2.66 8.28
N SER A 181 -3.37 -1.65 9.13
CA SER A 181 -4.46 -0.75 9.50
C SER A 181 -4.97 0.06 8.30
N LEU A 182 -4.06 0.58 7.46
CA LEU A 182 -4.45 1.28 6.23
C LEU A 182 -5.23 0.37 5.27
N TYR A 183 -4.75 -0.84 5.01
CA TYR A 183 -5.44 -1.77 4.11
C TYR A 183 -6.81 -2.20 4.64
N LYS A 184 -6.94 -2.41 5.96
CA LYS A 184 -8.23 -2.69 6.59
C LYS A 184 -9.19 -1.51 6.46
N ALA A 185 -8.72 -0.28 6.64
CA ALA A 185 -9.54 0.91 6.44
C ALA A 185 -10.08 0.99 5.00
N ILE A 186 -9.23 0.74 4.01
CA ILE A 186 -9.64 0.73 2.58
C ILE A 186 -10.73 -0.33 2.35
N ILE A 187 -10.51 -1.56 2.84
CA ILE A 187 -11.45 -2.66 2.66
C ILE A 187 -12.80 -2.35 3.36
N SER A 188 -12.77 -1.88 4.61
CA SER A 188 -13.98 -1.50 5.35
C SER A 188 -14.75 -0.39 4.63
N MET A 189 -14.06 0.63 4.08
CA MET A 189 -14.70 1.65 3.25
C MET A 189 -15.31 1.07 1.97
N MET A 190 -14.61 0.17 1.29
CA MET A 190 -15.14 -0.52 0.10
C MET A 190 -16.38 -1.35 0.43
N ASP A 191 -16.46 -1.93 1.62
CA ASP A 191 -17.60 -2.70 2.12
C ASP A 191 -18.70 -1.83 2.78
N GLN A 192 -18.62 -0.50 2.64
CA GLN A 192 -19.58 0.46 3.23
C GLN A 192 -19.67 0.39 4.77
N LYS A 193 -18.61 -0.11 5.43
CA LYS A 193 -18.46 -0.19 6.88
C LYS A 193 -17.66 1.00 7.38
N GLU A 194 -18.22 2.20 7.25
CA GLU A 194 -17.51 3.45 7.53
C GLU A 194 -16.99 3.55 8.96
N GLN A 195 -17.77 3.11 9.95
CA GLN A 195 -17.35 3.13 11.36
C GLN A 195 -16.13 2.23 11.62
N GLU A 196 -16.08 1.03 11.01
CA GLU A 196 -14.90 0.15 11.10
C GLU A 196 -13.70 0.78 10.37
N ALA A 197 -13.94 1.48 9.25
CA ALA A 197 -12.89 2.16 8.52
C ALA A 197 -12.26 3.32 9.31
N ILE A 198 -13.06 4.10 10.04
CA ILE A 198 -12.59 5.16 10.93
C ILE A 198 -11.64 4.58 11.98
N GLN A 199 -12.06 3.51 12.66
CA GLN A 199 -11.23 2.86 13.69
C GLN A 199 -9.88 2.38 13.13
N HIS A 200 -9.90 1.75 11.95
CA HIS A 200 -8.67 1.29 11.30
C HIS A 200 -7.79 2.46 10.82
N TRP A 201 -8.40 3.54 10.36
CA TRP A 201 -7.69 4.75 9.96
C TRP A 201 -7.01 5.44 11.16
N GLU A 202 -7.72 5.61 12.26
CA GLU A 202 -7.16 6.16 13.51
C GLU A 202 -5.98 5.32 13.98
N THR A 203 -6.13 3.99 14.01
CA THR A 203 -5.03 3.07 14.35
C THR A 203 -3.82 3.28 13.41
N PHE A 204 -4.06 3.47 12.11
CA PHE A 204 -2.99 3.74 11.15
C PHE A 204 -2.26 5.06 11.46
N LYS A 205 -3.02 6.13 11.75
CA LYS A 205 -2.47 7.45 12.07
C LYS A 205 -1.72 7.44 13.40
N GLU A 206 -2.21 6.73 14.41
CA GLU A 206 -1.51 6.57 15.69
C GLU A 206 -0.14 5.91 15.52
N ILE A 207 -0.05 4.82 14.74
CA ILE A 207 1.23 4.15 14.48
C ILE A 207 2.19 5.06 13.70
N GLN A 208 1.65 5.88 12.80
CA GLN A 208 2.43 6.77 11.95
C GLN A 208 2.90 8.05 12.68
N ASN A 209 2.09 8.55 13.62
CA ASN A 209 2.30 9.79 14.35
C ASN A 209 2.88 9.57 15.76
N GLN A 210 3.69 8.53 15.99
CA GLN A 210 4.29 8.26 17.31
C GLN A 210 5.08 9.44 17.94
N THR A 211 5.29 10.54 17.20
CA THR A 211 5.92 11.80 17.63
C THR A 211 4.97 12.99 17.84
N ILE A 212 3.69 12.91 17.49
CA ILE A 212 2.70 14.01 17.62
C ILE A 212 1.40 13.43 18.22
N PRO A 213 0.78 14.06 19.24
CA PRO A 213 -0.44 13.54 19.83
C PRO A 213 -1.52 13.33 18.75
N PRO A 214 -2.20 12.16 18.76
CA PRO A 214 -3.19 11.83 17.73
C PRO A 214 -4.37 12.78 17.85
N SER A 215 -4.52 13.69 16.88
CA SER A 215 -5.80 14.34 16.61
C SER A 215 -6.36 13.76 15.32
N PHE A 216 -7.62 13.36 15.35
CA PHE A 216 -8.33 12.97 14.14
C PHE A 216 -8.45 14.19 13.22
N ASN A 217 -7.89 14.07 12.01
CA ASN A 217 -8.02 15.08 10.98
C ASN A 217 -9.17 14.67 10.04
N GLU A 218 -10.34 15.28 10.25
CA GLU A 218 -11.55 15.01 9.47
C GLU A 218 -11.38 15.34 7.98
N GLU A 219 -10.59 16.37 7.65
CA GLU A 219 -10.27 16.71 6.26
C GLU A 219 -9.45 15.59 5.60
N GLU A 220 -8.39 15.12 6.27
CA GLU A 220 -7.55 14.02 5.77
C GLU A 220 -8.34 12.72 5.60
N PHE A 221 -9.24 12.40 6.54
CA PHE A 221 -10.13 11.23 6.41
C PHE A 221 -11.16 11.40 5.29
N THR A 222 -11.69 12.61 5.09
CA THR A 222 -12.60 12.90 3.98
C THR A 222 -11.92 12.70 2.63
N GLU A 223 -10.67 13.13 2.48
CA GLU A 223 -9.87 12.88 1.28
C GLU A 223 -9.64 11.38 1.05
N PHE A 224 -9.27 10.65 2.11
CA PHE A 224 -9.15 9.19 2.08
C PHE A 224 -10.44 8.52 1.62
N LYS A 225 -11.58 8.87 2.23
CA LYS A 225 -12.92 8.36 1.89
C LYS A 225 -13.23 8.61 0.42
N ASN A 226 -12.99 9.82 -0.08
CA ASN A 226 -13.24 10.15 -1.48
C ASN A 226 -12.34 9.34 -2.42
N ALA A 227 -11.07 9.10 -2.08
CA ALA A 227 -10.16 8.29 -2.87
C ALA A 227 -10.58 6.82 -2.94
N VAL A 228 -11.03 6.25 -1.82
CA VAL A 228 -11.53 4.86 -1.79
C VAL A 228 -12.86 4.72 -2.53
N TYR A 229 -13.77 5.69 -2.39
CA TYR A 229 -15.03 5.72 -3.12
C TYR A 229 -14.79 5.65 -4.63
N LEU A 230 -13.85 6.46 -5.09
CA LEU A 230 -13.46 6.56 -6.49
C LEU A 230 -12.79 5.28 -7.02
N LEU A 231 -11.91 4.68 -6.22
CA LEU A 231 -11.37 3.34 -6.50
C LEU A 231 -12.49 2.30 -6.66
N LYS A 232 -13.48 2.30 -5.76
CA LYS A 232 -14.62 1.36 -5.80
C LYS A 232 -15.47 1.56 -7.06
N GLN A 233 -15.78 2.80 -7.43
CA GLN A 233 -16.53 3.09 -8.66
C GLN A 233 -15.85 2.54 -9.91
N ASP A 234 -14.52 2.70 -10.04
CA ASP A 234 -13.76 2.17 -11.17
C ASP A 234 -13.75 0.63 -11.22
N ILE A 235 -13.71 -0.02 -10.05
CA ILE A 235 -13.84 -1.49 -9.92
C ILE A 235 -15.21 -1.96 -10.40
N ASP A 236 -16.29 -1.37 -9.88
CA ASP A 236 -17.67 -1.76 -10.18
C ASP A 236 -18.00 -1.52 -11.68
N ALA A 237 -17.51 -0.41 -12.24
CA ALA A 237 -17.66 -0.09 -13.66
C ALA A 237 -16.94 -1.10 -14.56
N ALA A 238 -15.79 -1.64 -14.15
CA ALA A 238 -15.08 -2.66 -14.91
C ALA A 238 -15.75 -4.04 -14.81
N ALA A 239 -16.24 -4.42 -13.62
CA ALA A 239 -16.99 -5.66 -13.42
C ALA A 239 -18.27 -5.70 -14.27
N THR A 240 -18.94 -4.55 -14.42
CA THR A 240 -20.14 -4.42 -15.26
C THR A 240 -19.84 -4.59 -16.75
N GLN A 241 -18.67 -4.15 -17.23
CA GLN A 241 -18.25 -4.30 -18.63
C GLN A 241 -17.93 -5.75 -18.98
N LEU A 242 -17.29 -6.49 -18.07
CA LEU A 242 -16.99 -7.92 -18.25
C LEU A 242 -18.25 -8.80 -18.33
N LYS A 243 -19.36 -8.38 -17.72
CA LYS A 243 -20.65 -9.12 -17.79
C LYS A 243 -21.42 -8.88 -19.10
N LYS A 244 -21.02 -7.88 -19.90
CA LYS A 244 -21.66 -7.52 -21.17
C LYS A 244 -20.93 -8.08 -22.40
N GLN A 245 -19.77 -8.71 -22.20
CA GLN A 245 -19.00 -9.44 -23.21
C GLN A 245 -19.29 -10.93 -23.08
#